data_AF-A0A519ZXT3-F1
#
_entry.id   AF-A0A519ZXT3-F1
#
_cell.length_a   1.000
_cell.length_b   1.000
_cell.length_c   1.000
_cell.angle_alpha   90.00
_cell.angle_beta   90.00
_cell.angle_gamma   90.00
#
_symmetry.space_group_name_H-M   'P 1'
#
loop_
_entity.id
_entity.type
_entity.pdbx_description
1 polymer ?
#
loop_
_entity_poly.entity_id
_entity_poly.type
_entity_poly.pdbx_seq_one_letter_code
_entity_poly.pdbx_strand_id
1 'polypeptide(L)'
;HPKFHTPSFSTIVTGFFVAVPALFLNLDLVVDLTSIGTLFAFALVCGGILVIDPYGRSDARFRVPYINGKWLVPLLLIVSVYLLKTYNTAGNHEFWLDATGQHGWLVKEPITDKVIGGFAHQIPTMVFILASLALVAVTFQKRLSLLPVLGLLTNLYLMTQLGINNWTMFLIWLLIGLAIYCTYGYRHSKLNKIAVA
;
A
#
# COMPACT_ATOMS: atom_id res chain seq x y z
N HIS A 1 5.59 -33.34 1.27
CA HIS A 1 5.51 -34.79 1.52
C HIS A 1 4.77 -35.49 0.39
N PRO A 2 5.39 -36.46 -0.33
CA PRO A 2 4.78 -37.11 -1.49
C PRO A 2 3.51 -37.91 -1.19
N LYS A 3 3.28 -38.33 0.07
CA LYS A 3 2.05 -39.04 0.48
C LYS A 3 0.86 -38.13 0.86
N PHE A 4 1.14 -36.91 1.32
CA PHE A 4 0.11 -35.99 1.84
C PHE A 4 -0.06 -34.73 0.97
N HIS A 5 0.75 -34.60 -0.08
CA HIS A 5 0.85 -33.42 -0.95
C HIS A 5 1.00 -32.07 -0.21
N THR A 6 1.37 -32.11 1.07
CA THR A 6 1.66 -30.91 1.87
C THR A 6 3.05 -30.40 1.53
N PRO A 7 3.26 -29.09 1.39
CA PRO A 7 4.56 -28.50 1.08
C PRO A 7 5.47 -28.45 2.33
N SER A 8 5.65 -29.59 3.01
CA SER A 8 6.33 -29.71 4.31
C SER A 8 7.73 -29.08 4.34
N PHE A 9 8.52 -29.25 3.28
CA PHE A 9 9.84 -28.61 3.17
C PHE A 9 9.73 -27.09 3.09
N SER A 10 8.82 -26.57 2.26
CA SER A 10 8.58 -25.13 2.13
C SER A 10 8.13 -24.53 3.46
N THR A 11 7.20 -25.19 4.16
CA THR A 11 6.68 -24.73 5.46
C THR A 11 7.77 -24.66 6.55
N ILE A 12 8.68 -25.65 6.59
CA ILE A 12 9.79 -25.64 7.57
C ILE A 12 10.77 -24.50 7.26
N VAL A 13 11.12 -24.35 5.98
CA VAL A 13 12.05 -23.29 5.54
C VAL A 13 11.46 -21.90 5.80
N THR A 14 10.19 -21.67 5.44
CA THR A 14 9.53 -20.37 5.71
C THR A 14 9.36 -20.14 7.21
N GLY A 15 8.98 -21.17 7.98
CA GLY A 15 8.87 -21.09 9.43
C GLY A 15 10.18 -20.68 10.10
N PHE A 16 11.30 -21.31 9.71
CA PHE A 16 12.62 -20.96 10.22
C PHE A 16 13.02 -19.52 9.84
N PHE A 17 12.82 -19.13 8.57
CA PHE A 17 13.18 -17.80 8.08
C PHE A 17 12.37 -16.67 8.72
N VAL A 18 11.12 -16.94 9.13
CA VAL A 18 10.26 -15.98 9.85
C VAL A 18 10.52 -16.00 11.36
N ALA A 19 10.79 -17.16 11.96
CA ALA A 19 11.03 -17.30 13.39
C ALA A 19 12.31 -16.60 13.86
N VAL A 20 13.37 -16.63 13.05
CA VAL A 20 14.66 -15.99 13.42
C VAL A 20 14.50 -14.48 13.58
N PRO A 21 13.99 -13.71 12.60
CA PRO A 21 13.71 -12.29 12.81
C PRO A 21 12.71 -12.03 13.94
N ALA A 22 11.66 -12.85 14.07
CA ALA A 22 10.66 -12.68 15.13
C ALA A 22 11.24 -12.81 16.55
N LEU A 23 12.34 -13.55 16.73
CA LEU A 23 13.03 -13.69 18.02
C LEU A 23 13.79 -12.42 18.43
N PHE A 24 14.29 -11.65 17.46
CA PHE A 24 15.13 -10.47 17.68
C PHE A 24 14.41 -9.14 17.47
N LEU A 25 13.20 -9.15 16.89
CA LEU A 25 12.41 -7.95 16.61
C LEU A 25 11.29 -7.79 17.65
N ASN A 26 10.92 -6.54 17.92
CA ASN A 26 9.78 -6.22 18.77
C ASN A 26 8.48 -6.71 18.10
N LEU A 27 7.56 -7.26 18.90
CA LEU A 27 6.27 -7.74 18.40
C LEU A 27 5.50 -6.64 17.66
N ASP A 28 5.51 -5.42 18.19
CA ASP A 28 4.85 -4.26 17.57
C ASP A 28 5.39 -3.98 16.16
N LEU A 29 6.71 -4.08 15.99
CA LEU A 29 7.35 -3.87 14.70
C LEU A 29 6.95 -4.97 13.70
N VAL A 30 6.91 -6.24 14.13
CA VAL A 30 6.52 -7.35 13.24
C VAL A 30 5.06 -7.24 12.81
N VAL A 31 4.18 -6.82 13.73
CA VAL A 31 2.75 -6.58 13.45
C VAL A 31 2.59 -5.43 12.45
N ASP A 32 3.32 -4.33 12.63
CA ASP A 32 3.29 -3.19 11.72
C ASP A 32 3.81 -3.55 10.31
N LEU A 33 4.91 -4.31 10.23
CA LEU A 33 5.48 -4.79 8.95
C LEU A 33 4.54 -5.77 8.23
N THR A 34 3.81 -6.60 8.97
CA THR A 34 2.83 -7.52 8.39
C THR A 34 1.60 -6.75 7.90
N SER A 35 1.15 -5.76 8.66
CA SER A 35 0.00 -4.91 8.32
C SER A 35 0.26 -4.09 7.06
N ILE A 36 1.42 -3.42 6.96
CA ILE A 36 1.76 -2.66 5.74
C ILE A 36 1.88 -3.58 4.50
N GLY A 37 2.44 -4.78 4.68
CA GLY A 37 2.59 -5.76 3.60
C GLY A 37 1.25 -6.27 3.06
N THR A 38 0.30 -6.59 3.95
CA THR A 38 -1.04 -7.05 3.56
C THR A 38 -1.86 -5.95 2.91
N LEU A 39 -1.84 -4.72 3.46
CA LEU A 39 -2.50 -3.56 2.87
C LEU A 39 -1.94 -3.24 1.48
N PHE A 40 -0.62 -3.31 1.30
CA PHE A 40 0.02 -3.10 0.00
C PHE A 40 -0.38 -4.19 -1.01
N ALA A 41 -0.37 -5.46 -0.62
CA ALA A 41 -0.80 -6.55 -1.48
C ALA A 41 -2.27 -6.39 -1.92
N PHE A 42 -3.17 -6.01 -1.01
CA PHE A 42 -4.56 -5.71 -1.35
C PHE A 42 -4.70 -4.49 -2.25
N ALA A 43 -3.92 -3.42 -2.02
CA ALA A 43 -3.90 -2.27 -2.91
C ALA A 43 -3.47 -2.66 -4.34
N LEU A 44 -2.43 -3.49 -4.49
CA LEU A 44 -2.02 -4.00 -5.80
C LEU A 44 -3.09 -4.88 -6.46
N VAL A 45 -3.79 -5.71 -5.69
CA VAL A 45 -4.89 -6.54 -6.21
C VAL A 45 -6.04 -5.66 -6.68
N CYS A 46 -6.48 -4.69 -5.88
CA CYS A 46 -7.53 -3.73 -6.27
C CYS A 46 -7.12 -2.93 -7.51
N GLY A 47 -5.88 -2.43 -7.55
CA GLY A 47 -5.33 -1.73 -8.71
C GLY A 47 -5.28 -2.61 -9.96
N GLY A 48 -4.85 -3.87 -9.82
CA GLY A 48 -4.80 -4.85 -10.91
C GLY A 48 -6.17 -5.17 -11.50
N ILE A 49 -7.21 -5.28 -10.65
CA ILE A 49 -8.60 -5.48 -11.09
C ILE A 49 -9.08 -4.28 -11.92
N LEU A 50 -8.73 -3.05 -11.52
CA LEU A 50 -9.09 -1.84 -12.29
C LEU A 50 -8.40 -1.78 -13.66
N VAL A 51 -7.23 -2.40 -13.81
CA VAL A 51 -6.52 -2.50 -15.10
C VAL A 51 -7.12 -3.60 -15.98
N ILE A 52 -7.45 -4.76 -15.41
CA ILE A 52 -7.92 -5.94 -16.15
C ILE A 52 -9.41 -5.85 -16.52
N ASP A 53 -10.26 -5.47 -15.56
CA ASP A 53 -11.71 -5.37 -15.76
C ASP A 53 -12.30 -4.08 -15.16
N PRO A 54 -12.04 -2.92 -15.81
CA PRO A 54 -12.51 -1.62 -15.31
C PRO A 54 -14.04 -1.49 -15.24
N TYR A 55 -14.77 -2.25 -16.06
CA TYR A 55 -16.23 -2.11 -16.24
C TYR A 55 -17.06 -3.25 -15.64
N GLY A 56 -16.43 -4.23 -15.00
CA GLY A 56 -17.13 -5.40 -14.47
C GLY A 56 -17.81 -6.24 -15.54
N ARG A 57 -17.22 -6.30 -16.75
CA ARG A 57 -17.75 -7.02 -17.91
C ARG A 57 -17.11 -8.38 -18.11
N SER A 58 -16.16 -8.79 -17.26
CA SER A 58 -15.54 -10.12 -17.39
C SER A 58 -16.56 -11.24 -17.17
N ASP A 59 -16.40 -12.33 -17.92
CA ASP A 59 -17.16 -13.58 -17.74
C ASP A 59 -16.70 -14.37 -16.51
N ALA A 60 -16.51 -13.67 -15.39
CA ALA A 60 -16.18 -14.29 -14.11
C ALA A 60 -17.35 -15.14 -13.62
N ARG A 61 -17.03 -16.31 -13.04
CA ARG A 61 -18.00 -17.23 -12.42
C ARG A 61 -18.83 -16.56 -11.32
N PHE A 62 -18.23 -15.60 -10.61
CA PHE A 62 -18.90 -14.78 -9.60
C PHE A 62 -18.91 -13.33 -10.06
N ARG A 63 -20.11 -12.77 -10.26
CA ARG A 63 -20.31 -11.40 -10.71
C ARG A 63 -20.62 -10.50 -9.53
N VAL A 64 -19.79 -9.49 -9.31
CA VAL A 64 -20.10 -8.40 -8.38
C VAL A 64 -20.98 -7.37 -9.07
N PRO A 65 -21.97 -6.78 -8.38
CA PRO A 65 -22.79 -5.73 -8.97
C PRO A 65 -21.93 -4.53 -9.36
N TYR A 66 -21.98 -4.15 -10.64
CA TYR A 66 -21.29 -2.95 -11.12
C TYR A 66 -22.04 -1.71 -10.64
N ILE A 67 -21.38 -0.92 -9.80
CA ILE A 67 -21.85 0.40 -9.37
C ILE A 67 -20.88 1.42 -9.97
N ASN A 68 -21.42 2.39 -10.70
CA ASN A 68 -20.62 3.41 -11.37
C ASN A 68 -20.00 4.38 -10.35
N GLY A 69 -18.66 4.35 -10.22
CA GLY A 69 -17.93 5.19 -9.27
C GLY A 69 -17.89 6.68 -9.63
N LYS A 70 -18.31 7.08 -10.85
CA LYS A 70 -18.14 8.44 -11.39
C LYS A 70 -18.58 9.56 -10.44
N TRP A 71 -19.72 9.41 -9.78
CA TRP A 71 -20.26 10.43 -8.86
C TRP A 71 -20.00 10.11 -7.39
N LEU A 72 -19.96 8.82 -7.05
CA LEU A 72 -19.79 8.42 -5.66
C LEU A 72 -18.37 8.64 -5.15
N VAL A 73 -17.35 8.42 -6.00
CA VAL A 73 -15.94 8.56 -5.60
C VAL A 73 -15.54 10.03 -5.36
N PRO A 74 -15.88 10.99 -6.25
CA PRO A 74 -15.65 12.42 -5.95
C PRO A 74 -16.46 12.90 -4.75
N LEU A 75 -17.72 12.47 -4.61
CA LEU A 75 -18.55 12.82 -3.46
C LEU A 75 -17.90 12.33 -2.16
N LEU A 76 -17.42 11.09 -2.13
CA LEU A 76 -16.72 10.52 -0.98
C LEU A 76 -15.47 11.33 -0.65
N LEU A 77 -14.66 11.70 -1.66
CA LEU A 77 -13.48 12.54 -1.44
C LEU A 77 -13.86 13.91 -0.86
N ILE A 78 -14.89 14.57 -1.39
CA ILE A 78 -15.39 15.85 -0.86
C ILE A 78 -15.84 15.71 0.59
N VAL A 79 -16.62 14.66 0.90
CA VAL A 79 -17.06 14.37 2.27
C VAL A 79 -15.86 14.12 3.19
N SER A 80 -14.86 13.34 2.75
CA SER A 80 -13.66 13.09 3.54
C SER A 80 -12.85 14.37 3.82
N VAL A 81 -12.71 15.25 2.82
CA VAL A 81 -12.02 16.54 2.99
C VAL A 81 -12.81 17.47 3.91
N TYR A 82 -14.13 17.49 3.78
CA TYR A 82 -15.00 18.27 4.66
C TYR A 82 -14.88 17.82 6.12
N LEU A 83 -14.92 16.51 6.38
CA LEU A 83 -14.75 15.93 7.72
C LEU A 83 -13.36 16.21 8.28
N LEU A 84 -12.30 16.07 7.49
CA LEU A 84 -10.94 16.42 7.93
C LEU A 84 -10.86 17.90 8.30
N LYS A 85 -11.50 18.79 7.54
CA LYS A 85 -11.53 20.23 7.83
C LYS A 85 -12.26 20.56 9.13
N THR A 86 -13.34 19.85 9.46
CA THR A 86 -14.18 20.14 10.64
C THR A 86 -13.70 19.47 11.91
N TYR A 87 -13.21 18.23 11.84
CA TYR A 87 -12.80 17.46 13.01
C TYR A 87 -11.30 17.55 13.32
N ASN A 88 -10.46 17.77 12.31
CA ASN A 88 -9.00 17.82 12.47
C ASN A 88 -8.41 19.21 12.23
N THR A 89 -9.01 20.24 12.84
CA THR A 89 -8.58 21.63 12.67
C THR A 89 -7.10 21.82 13.04
N ALA A 90 -6.64 21.23 14.14
CA ALA A 90 -5.24 21.30 14.57
C ALA A 90 -4.27 20.68 13.55
N GLY A 91 -4.52 19.45 13.10
CA GLY A 91 -3.66 18.78 12.12
C GLY A 91 -3.67 19.47 10.75
N ASN A 92 -4.77 20.11 10.36
CA ASN A 92 -4.80 20.92 9.14
C ASN A 92 -3.87 22.13 9.26
N HIS A 93 -3.90 22.85 10.38
CA HIS A 93 -3.01 23.99 10.58
C HIS A 93 -1.54 23.56 10.60
N GLU A 94 -1.20 22.47 11.28
CA GLU A 94 0.15 21.90 11.28
C GLU A 94 0.60 21.47 9.86
N PHE A 95 -0.27 20.83 9.08
CA PHE A 95 0.01 20.48 7.69
C PHE A 95 0.35 21.69 6.84
N TRP A 96 -0.43 22.77 6.95
CA TRP A 96 -0.18 24.00 6.19
C TRP A 96 1.10 24.72 6.63
N LEU A 97 1.43 24.69 7.92
CA LEU A 97 2.66 25.29 8.46
C LEU A 97 3.91 24.51 8.01
N ASP A 98 3.84 23.18 7.98
CA ASP A 98 4.93 22.32 7.50
C ASP A 98 5.10 22.41 5.99
N ALA A 99 3.99 22.46 5.23
CA ALA A 99 4.00 22.59 3.77
C ALA A 99 4.58 23.94 3.29
N THR A 100 4.39 25.00 4.08
CA THR A 100 4.96 26.33 3.80
C THR A 100 6.41 26.48 4.29
N GLY A 101 6.98 25.44 4.91
CA GLY A 101 8.38 25.38 5.30
C GLY A 101 8.72 26.12 6.60
N GLN A 102 7.73 26.55 7.39
CA GLN A 102 7.99 27.32 8.62
C GLN A 102 8.64 26.48 9.72
N HIS A 103 8.35 25.18 9.82
CA HIS A 103 8.98 24.28 10.81
C HIS A 103 10.20 23.52 10.26
N GLY A 104 10.59 23.76 9.01
CA GLY A 104 11.66 23.03 8.33
C GLY A 104 11.21 21.66 7.77
N TRP A 105 11.85 21.25 6.67
CA TRP A 105 11.48 20.01 5.94
C TRP A 105 11.83 18.71 6.69
N LEU A 106 12.88 18.75 7.51
CA LEU A 106 13.39 17.60 8.26
C LEU A 106 13.79 18.06 9.66
N VAL A 107 12.99 17.71 10.67
CA VAL A 107 13.36 17.92 12.08
C VAL A 107 13.92 16.61 12.62
N LYS A 108 15.22 16.62 12.90
CA LYS A 108 15.93 15.48 13.49
C LYS A 108 16.11 15.70 14.98
N GLU A 109 15.94 14.63 15.75
CA GLU A 109 16.37 14.55 17.15
C GLU A 109 17.86 14.86 17.24
N PRO A 110 18.28 15.87 18.02
CA PRO A 110 19.71 16.22 18.15
C PRO A 110 20.55 15.10 18.77
N ILE A 111 19.92 14.12 19.44
CA ILE A 111 20.60 13.04 20.17
C ILE A 111 20.60 11.72 19.38
N THR A 112 19.50 11.40 18.67
CA THR A 112 19.33 10.08 18.04
C THR A 112 19.42 10.14 16.51
N ASP A 113 19.58 11.33 15.92
CA ASP A 113 19.55 11.59 14.46
C ASP A 113 18.27 11.08 13.74
N LYS A 114 17.28 10.63 14.52
CA LYS A 114 15.98 10.17 14.03
C LYS A 114 15.14 11.37 13.60
N VAL A 115 14.50 11.26 12.44
CA VAL A 115 13.51 12.24 11.99
C VAL A 115 12.27 12.07 12.87
N ILE A 116 11.99 13.08 13.70
CA ILE A 116 10.85 13.08 14.65
C ILE A 116 9.78 14.10 14.28
N GLY A 117 10.04 14.95 13.28
CA GLY A 117 9.11 16.00 12.89
C GLY A 117 9.46 16.65 11.56
N GLY A 118 8.60 17.58 11.16
CA GLY A 118 8.66 18.27 9.88
C GLY A 118 7.91 17.54 8.78
N PHE A 119 7.97 18.12 7.57
CA PHE A 119 7.17 17.71 6.42
C PHE A 119 7.36 16.23 6.01
N ALA A 120 8.51 15.63 6.30
CA ALA A 120 8.75 14.22 6.00
C ALA A 120 7.74 13.25 6.63
N HIS A 121 7.20 13.57 7.82
CA HIS A 121 6.15 12.77 8.44
C HIS A 121 4.82 12.79 7.66
N GLN A 122 4.59 13.83 6.86
CA GLN A 122 3.38 14.03 6.08
C GLN A 122 3.48 13.44 4.66
N ILE A 123 4.65 12.90 4.27
CA ILE A 123 4.87 12.29 2.94
C ILE A 123 3.84 11.20 2.62
N PRO A 124 3.53 10.22 3.50
CA PRO A 124 2.52 9.20 3.20
C PRO A 124 1.14 9.80 2.92
N THR A 125 0.74 10.80 3.71
CA THR A 125 -0.53 11.53 3.54
C THR A 125 -0.57 12.29 2.21
N MET A 126 0.55 12.90 1.79
CA MET A 126 0.63 13.55 0.49
C MET A 126 0.51 12.56 -0.67
N VAL A 127 1.22 11.44 -0.61
CA VAL A 127 1.11 10.38 -1.61
C VAL A 127 -0.32 9.89 -1.71
N PHE A 128 -1.01 9.73 -0.59
CA PHE A 128 -2.44 9.39 -0.55
C PHE A 128 -3.34 10.46 -1.18
N ILE A 129 -3.13 11.74 -0.88
CA ILE A 129 -3.90 12.84 -1.50
C ILE A 129 -3.70 12.85 -3.01
N LEU A 130 -2.46 12.75 -3.48
CA LEU A 130 -2.15 12.70 -4.91
C LEU A 130 -2.76 11.46 -5.57
N ALA A 131 -2.64 10.28 -4.95
CA ALA A 131 -3.19 9.03 -5.45
C ALA A 131 -4.73 9.06 -5.49
N SER A 132 -5.39 9.62 -4.47
CA SER A 132 -6.84 9.74 -4.41
C SER A 132 -7.37 10.73 -5.46
N LEU A 133 -6.71 11.86 -5.67
CA LEU A 133 -7.01 12.81 -6.75
C LEU A 133 -6.83 12.16 -8.13
N ALA A 134 -5.72 11.45 -8.34
CA ALA A 134 -5.49 10.72 -9.59
C ALA A 134 -6.57 9.65 -9.81
N LEU A 135 -6.94 8.90 -8.78
CA LEU A 135 -7.97 7.86 -8.87
C LEU A 135 -9.36 8.44 -9.13
N VAL A 136 -9.69 9.60 -8.55
CA VAL A 136 -10.90 10.37 -8.90
C VAL A 136 -10.89 10.75 -10.38
N ALA A 137 -9.79 11.32 -10.86
CA ALA A 137 -9.66 11.72 -12.27
C ALA A 137 -9.81 10.52 -13.22
N VAL A 138 -9.12 9.41 -12.93
CA VAL A 138 -9.22 8.17 -13.71
C VAL A 138 -10.63 7.57 -13.63
N THR A 139 -11.27 7.59 -12.45
CA THR A 139 -12.66 7.11 -12.29
C THR A 139 -13.63 7.96 -13.11
N PHE A 140 -13.42 9.27 -13.19
CA PHE A 140 -14.25 10.17 -13.98
C PHE A 140 -14.07 9.95 -15.49
N GLN A 141 -12.83 9.75 -15.95
CA GLN A 141 -12.49 9.49 -17.34
C GLN A 141 -12.96 8.09 -17.78
N LYS A 142 -12.71 7.06 -16.98
CA LYS A 142 -12.87 5.66 -17.35
C LYS A 142 -14.12 4.98 -16.79
N ARG A 143 -14.98 5.65 -16.01
CA ARG A 143 -16.18 5.07 -15.36
C ARG A 143 -15.87 3.73 -14.69
N LEU A 144 -14.91 3.76 -13.77
CA LEU A 144 -14.43 2.56 -13.08
C LEU A 144 -15.50 1.96 -12.14
N SER A 145 -15.39 0.65 -11.91
CA SER A 145 -16.14 -0.07 -10.89
C SER A 145 -15.84 0.47 -9.49
N LEU A 146 -16.90 0.69 -8.70
CA LEU A 146 -16.79 1.30 -7.37
C LEU A 146 -16.04 0.41 -6.36
N LEU A 147 -16.29 -0.89 -6.35
CA LEU A 147 -15.78 -1.79 -5.29
C LEU A 147 -14.25 -1.83 -5.23
N PRO A 148 -13.52 -2.03 -6.35
CA PRO A 148 -12.06 -2.02 -6.31
C PRO A 148 -11.51 -0.62 -6.03
N VAL A 149 -12.19 0.46 -6.47
CA VAL A 149 -11.80 1.84 -6.16
C VAL A 149 -11.90 2.12 -4.66
N LEU A 150 -13.00 1.73 -4.01
CA LEU A 150 -13.16 1.88 -2.56
C LEU A 150 -12.12 1.07 -1.81
N GLY A 151 -11.93 -0.21 -2.17
CA GLY A 151 -10.90 -1.04 -1.58
C GLY A 151 -9.50 -0.42 -1.72
N LEU A 152 -9.17 0.12 -2.89
CA LEU A 152 -7.91 0.80 -3.14
C LEU A 152 -7.77 2.05 -2.25
N LEU A 153 -8.79 2.90 -2.18
CA LEU A 153 -8.77 4.10 -1.34
C LEU A 153 -8.65 3.77 0.16
N THR A 154 -9.40 2.80 0.65
CA THR A 154 -9.36 2.39 2.06
C THR A 154 -7.99 1.81 2.42
N ASN A 155 -7.43 0.93 1.57
CA ASN A 155 -6.11 0.36 1.81
C ASN A 155 -5.02 1.44 1.81
N LEU A 156 -5.04 2.36 0.84
CA LEU A 156 -4.07 3.46 0.80
C LEU A 156 -4.20 4.40 2.01
N TYR A 157 -5.41 4.66 2.49
CA TYR A 157 -5.64 5.46 3.70
C TYR A 157 -5.08 4.76 4.96
N LEU A 158 -5.34 3.47 5.14
CA LEU A 158 -4.79 2.74 6.29
C LEU A 158 -3.26 2.70 6.26
N MET A 159 -2.64 2.69 5.07
CA MET A 159 -1.19 2.79 4.95
C MET A 159 -0.63 4.14 5.42
N THR A 160 -1.40 5.23 5.40
CA THR A 160 -0.93 6.54 5.92
C THR A 160 -0.94 6.62 7.44
N GLN A 161 -1.66 5.72 8.12
CA GLN A 161 -1.71 5.67 9.58
C GLN A 161 -0.47 5.02 10.19
N LEU A 162 0.34 4.34 9.37
CA LEU A 162 1.57 3.68 9.79
C LEU A 162 2.74 4.67 9.78
N GLY A 163 3.57 4.64 10.82
CA GLY A 163 4.70 5.56 10.97
C GLY A 163 5.75 5.42 9.86
N ILE A 164 6.53 6.50 9.65
CA ILE A 164 7.56 6.56 8.59
C ILE A 164 8.63 5.45 8.73
N ASN A 165 8.91 5.02 9.96
CA ASN A 165 9.84 3.93 10.24
C ASN A 165 9.36 2.59 9.64
N ASN A 166 8.05 2.37 9.57
CA ASN A 166 7.47 1.14 9.02
C ASN A 166 7.57 1.13 7.49
N TRP A 167 7.36 2.30 6.87
CA TRP A 167 7.50 2.50 5.43
C TRP A 167 8.92 2.29 4.92
N THR A 168 9.93 2.80 5.64
CA THR A 168 11.33 2.63 5.23
C THR A 168 11.74 1.16 5.28
N MET A 169 11.36 0.44 6.34
CA MET A 169 11.65 -0.99 6.46
C MET A 169 10.91 -1.82 5.40
N PHE A 170 9.63 -1.51 5.14
CA PHE A 170 8.88 -2.13 4.06
C PHE A 170 9.58 -1.93 2.70
N LEU A 171 10.02 -0.70 2.39
CA LEU A 171 10.73 -0.41 1.14
C LEU A 171 12.06 -1.16 1.04
N ILE A 172 12.84 -1.24 2.12
CA ILE A 172 14.08 -2.02 2.14
C ILE A 172 13.80 -3.50 1.86
N TRP A 173 12.82 -4.09 2.55
CA TRP A 173 12.43 -5.49 2.34
C TRP A 173 11.87 -5.73 0.92
N LEU A 174 11.09 -4.80 0.39
CA LEU A 174 10.58 -4.85 -0.98
C LEU A 174 11.72 -4.84 -1.99
N LEU A 175 12.72 -3.97 -1.81
CA LEU A 175 13.88 -3.87 -2.69
C LEU A 175 14.75 -5.14 -2.62
N ILE A 176 14.96 -5.70 -1.43
CA ILE A 176 15.67 -6.98 -1.27
C ILE A 176 14.90 -8.10 -1.97
N GLY A 177 13.58 -8.19 -1.75
CA GLY A 177 12.72 -9.17 -2.41
C GLY A 177 12.75 -9.04 -3.93
N LEU A 178 12.70 -7.81 -4.45
CA LEU A 178 12.80 -7.53 -5.87
C LEU A 178 14.19 -7.90 -6.43
N ALA A 179 15.27 -7.63 -5.70
CA ALA A 179 16.62 -8.01 -6.09
C ALA A 179 16.77 -9.53 -6.19
N ILE A 180 16.27 -10.29 -5.21
CA ILE A 180 16.25 -11.76 -5.25
C ILE A 180 15.38 -12.26 -6.42
N TYR A 181 14.21 -11.65 -6.62
CA TYR A 181 13.34 -12.00 -7.74
C TYR A 181 14.01 -11.75 -9.09
N CYS A 182 14.64 -10.60 -9.31
CA CYS A 182 15.31 -10.27 -10.58
C CYS A 182 16.55 -11.15 -10.83
N THR A 183 17.32 -11.47 -9.79
CA THR A 183 18.54 -12.29 -9.91
C THR A 183 18.23 -13.77 -10.12
N TYR A 184 17.33 -14.35 -9.32
CA TYR A 184 16.99 -15.77 -9.36
C TYR A 184 15.67 -16.05 -10.10
N GLY A 185 14.59 -15.39 -9.66
CA GLY A 185 13.22 -15.66 -10.11
C GLY A 185 12.96 -15.37 -11.58
N TYR A 186 13.47 -14.25 -12.11
CA TYR A 186 13.31 -13.87 -13.51
C TYR A 186 14.01 -14.87 -14.45
N ARG A 187 15.23 -15.29 -14.09
CA ARG A 187 16.02 -16.24 -14.90
C ARG A 187 15.45 -17.66 -14.93
N HIS A 188 14.75 -18.08 -13.87
CA HIS A 188 14.18 -19.43 -13.76
C HIS A 188 12.67 -19.50 -14.04
N SER A 189 12.04 -18.39 -14.40
CA SER A 189 10.60 -18.34 -14.68
C SER A 189 10.24 -19.13 -15.94
N LYS A 190 9.22 -19.98 -15.82
CA LYS A 190 8.73 -20.84 -16.91
C LYS A 190 8.16 -20.05 -18.10
N LEU A 191 7.76 -18.78 -17.91
CA LEU A 191 7.33 -17.91 -19.01
C LEU A 191 8.47 -17.58 -19.98
N ASN A 192 9.71 -17.47 -19.51
CA ASN A 192 10.86 -17.19 -20.37
C ASN A 192 11.24 -18.42 -21.23
N LYS A 193 10.99 -19.64 -20.72
CA LYS A 193 11.26 -20.88 -21.47
C LYS A 193 10.28 -21.10 -22.64
N ILE A 194 9.08 -20.54 -22.58
CA ILE A 194 8.09 -20.61 -23.68
C ILE A 194 8.38 -19.56 -24.77
N ALA A 195 9.00 -18.43 -24.42
CA ALA A 195 9.36 -17.39 -25.39
C ALA A 195 10.66 -17.67 -26.18
N VAL A 196 11.47 -18.64 -25.72
CA VAL A 196 12.78 -18.99 -26.30
C VAL A 196 12.77 -20.39 -26.94
N ALA A 197 11.69 -21.17 -26.76
CA ALA A 197 11.48 -22.47 -27.41
C ALA A 197 10.56 -22.33 -28.62
#